data_AF-A0A0P0W3A8-F1
#
_entry.id   AF-A0A0P0W3A8-F1
#
_cell.length_a   1.000
_cell.length_b   1.000
_cell.length_c   1.000
_cell.angle_alpha   90.00
_cell.angle_beta   90.00
_cell.angle_gamma   90.00
#
_symmetry.space_group_name_H-M   'P 1'
#
loop_
_entity.id
_entity.type
_entity.pdbx_description
1 polymer ?
#
loop_
_entity_poly.entity_id
_entity_poly.type
_entity_poly.pdbx_seq_one_letter_code
_entity_poly.pdbx_strand_id
1 'polypeptide(L)' 'MVMTRRRAALLVVAMCACAALPSTTTANKFSINWKPNTNYSDWPAQHGPFYKGDWLGTLPSPPPPPPASPASRVPRSGR' A
#
# COMPACT_ATOMS: atom_id res chain seq x y z
N MET A 1 -38.07 33.70 12.54
CA MET A 1 -36.94 33.95 11.62
C MET A 1 -37.28 33.28 10.28
N VAL A 2 -37.84 34.01 9.32
CA VAL A 2 -38.26 33.42 8.03
C VAL A 2 -37.04 33.36 7.12
N MET A 3 -36.43 32.18 6.99
CA MET A 3 -35.43 31.92 5.96
C MET A 3 -36.14 32.14 4.61
N THR A 4 -35.75 33.17 3.86
CA THR A 4 -36.32 33.41 2.53
C THR A 4 -36.14 32.17 1.65
N ARG A 5 -37.17 31.76 0.90
CA ARG A 5 -37.18 30.51 0.11
C ARG A 5 -35.92 30.31 -0.76
N ARG A 6 -35.33 31.42 -1.23
CA ARG A 6 -34.06 31.43 -1.98
C ARG A 6 -32.84 31.00 -1.14
N ARG A 7 -32.77 31.41 0.14
CA ARG A 7 -31.72 30.98 1.07
C ARG A 7 -31.86 29.51 1.45
N ALA A 8 -33.09 29.03 1.60
CA ALA A 8 -33.37 27.61 1.85
C ALA A 8 -32.94 26.74 0.65
N ALA A 9 -33.25 27.17 -0.58
CA ALA A 9 -32.85 26.46 -1.79
C ALA A 9 -31.32 26.38 -1.95
N LEU A 10 -30.60 27.47 -1.67
CA LEU A 10 -29.14 27.51 -1.73
C LEU A 10 -28.49 26.56 -0.70
N LEU A 11 -29.05 26.48 0.51
CA LEU A 11 -28.57 25.56 1.55
C LEU A 11 -28.74 24.09 1.15
N VAL A 12 -29.88 23.73 0.54
CA VAL A 12 -30.13 22.36 0.07
C VAL A 12 -29.15 21.97 -1.05
N VAL A 13 -28.92 22.86 -2.02
CA VAL A 13 -27.96 22.62 -3.11
C VAL A 13 -26.54 22.44 -2.56
N ALA A 14 -26.14 23.27 -1.60
CA ALA A 14 -24.83 23.16 -0.95
C ALA A 14 -24.66 21.83 -0.18
N MET A 15 -25.69 21.39 0.55
CA MET A 15 -25.65 20.11 1.26
C MET A 15 -25.59 18.90 0.31
N CYS A 16 -26.35 18.93 -0.80
CA CYS A 16 -26.30 17.87 -1.81
C CYS A 16 -24.91 17.80 -2.49
N ALA A 17 -24.26 18.94 -2.71
CA ALA A 17 -22.91 18.98 -3.26
C ALA A 17 -21.87 18.37 -2.31
N CYS A 18 -22.02 18.56 -0.99
CA CYS A 18 -21.12 17.96 0.01
C CYS A 18 -21.30 16.44 0.15
N ALA A 19 -22.52 15.92 -0.02
CA ALA A 19 -22.80 14.48 0.04
C ALA A 19 -22.31 13.69 -1.19
N ALA A 20 -22.06 14.39 -2.30
CA ALA A 20 -21.55 13.81 -3.55
C ALA A 20 -20.02 13.81 -3.65
N LEU A 21 -19.31 14.34 -2.64
CA LEU A 21 -17.85 14.26 -2.62
C LEU A 21 -17.45 12.81 -2.36
N PRO A 22 -16.82 12.11 -3.31
CA PRO A 22 -16.25 10.80 -3.03
C PRO A 22 -15.25 11.00 -1.89
N SER A 23 -15.37 10.19 -0.84
CA SER A 23 -14.33 10.07 0.19
C SER A 23 -13.12 9.41 -0.46
N THR A 24 -12.35 10.18 -1.23
CA THR A 24 -11.12 9.74 -1.87
C THR A 24 -10.00 9.72 -0.83
N THR A 25 -10.12 8.89 0.20
CA THR A 25 -8.91 8.35 0.81
C THR A 25 -8.51 7.18 -0.07
N THR A 26 -7.72 7.48 -1.09
CA THR A 26 -7.12 6.46 -1.93
C THR A 26 -6.16 5.68 -1.03
N ALA A 27 -6.53 4.47 -0.63
CA ALA A 27 -5.68 3.62 0.20
C ALA A 27 -4.35 3.36 -0.54
N ASN A 28 -3.25 3.85 0.00
CA ASN A 28 -1.94 3.60 -0.57
C ASN A 28 -1.51 2.16 -0.25
N LYS A 29 -1.02 1.46 -1.27
CA LYS A 29 -0.43 0.12 -1.10
C LYS A 29 1.08 0.26 -1.15
N PHE A 30 1.72 0.16 0.01
CA PHE A 30 3.17 0.14 0.13
C PHE A 30 3.65 -1.30 0.06
N SER A 31 4.60 -1.59 -0.82
CA SER A 31 5.19 -2.92 -0.97
C SER A 31 6.63 -2.92 -0.48
N ILE A 32 6.93 -3.80 0.47
CA ILE A 32 8.27 -3.95 1.06
C ILE A 32 8.81 -5.32 0.71
N ASN A 33 10.06 -5.37 0.25
CA ASN A 33 10.80 -6.62 0.15
C ASN A 33 11.49 -6.88 1.49
N TRP A 34 10.81 -7.59 2.41
CA TRP A 34 11.35 -7.91 3.72
C TRP A 34 12.58 -8.81 3.59
N LYS A 35 13.75 -8.26 3.90
CA LYS A 35 15.03 -8.96 3.91
C LYS A 35 15.46 -9.25 5.34
N PRO A 36 15.98 -10.46 5.62
CA PRO A 36 16.55 -10.74 6.93
C PRO A 36 17.74 -9.82 7.21
N ASN A 37 17.97 -9.53 8.49
CA ASN A 37 19.11 -8.74 8.97
C ASN A 37 19.23 -7.33 8.35
N THR A 38 18.09 -6.72 7.99
CA THR A 38 18.01 -5.35 7.45
C THR A 38 17.31 -4.45 8.46
N ASN A 39 17.89 -3.27 8.72
CA ASN A 39 17.28 -2.27 9.59
C ASN A 39 16.32 -1.40 8.76
N TYR A 40 15.05 -1.31 9.20
CA TYR A 40 14.00 -0.55 8.54
C TYR A 40 13.57 0.70 9.33
N SER A 41 14.30 1.12 10.37
CA SER A 41 13.91 2.25 11.22
C SER A 41 13.79 3.58 10.45
N ASP A 42 14.56 3.76 9.38
CA ASP A 42 14.50 4.96 8.52
C ASP A 42 13.49 4.83 7.37
N TRP A 43 12.99 3.62 7.10
CA TRP A 43 12.07 3.35 6.01
C TRP A 43 10.75 4.14 6.14
N PRO A 44 10.12 4.26 7.32
CA PRO A 44 8.91 5.08 7.49
C PRO A 44 9.11 6.55 7.11
N ALA A 45 10.29 7.12 7.36
CA ALA A 45 10.57 8.51 7.04
C ALA A 45 10.73 8.73 5.51
N GLN A 46 11.18 7.71 4.79
CA GLN A 46 11.39 7.77 3.33
C GLN A 46 10.11 7.48 2.53
N HIS A 47 9.16 6.75 3.13
CA HIS A 47 7.96 6.25 2.44
C HIS A 47 6.64 6.77 3.01
N GLY A 48 6.68 7.54 4.11
CA GLY A 48 5.51 8.24 4.63
C GLY A 48 5.17 9.51 3.85
N PRO A 49 4.07 10.21 4.18
CA PRO A 49 3.19 9.97 5.33
C PRO A 49 2.23 8.79 5.15
N PHE A 50 1.91 8.11 6.26
CA PHE A 50 0.94 7.00 6.31
C PHE A 50 -0.41 7.50 6.82
N TYR A 51 -1.49 7.04 6.21
CA TYR A 51 -2.86 7.41 6.55
C TYR A 51 -3.69 6.20 6.95
N LYS A 52 -4.80 6.45 7.65
CA LYS A 52 -5.76 5.41 8.00
C LYS A 52 -6.31 4.76 6.73
N GLY A 53 -6.13 3.44 6.61
CA GLY A 53 -6.58 2.66 5.46
C GLY A 53 -5.47 2.30 4.47
N ASP A 54 -4.23 2.76 4.68
CA ASP A 54 -3.07 2.31 3.91
C ASP A 54 -2.70 0.84 4.23
N TRP A 55 -2.10 0.17 3.26
CA TRP A 55 -1.78 -1.26 3.32
C TRP A 55 -0.27 -1.45 3.20
N LEU A 56 0.29 -2.30 4.07
CA LEU A 56 1.66 -2.78 3.98
C LEU A 56 1.64 -4.20 3.44
N GLY A 57 2.19 -4.39 2.25
CA GLY A 57 2.30 -5.68 1.57
C GLY A 57 3.75 -6.14 1.46
N THR A 58 3.94 -7.44 1.30
CA THR A 58 5.23 -8.01 0.88
C THR A 58 5.19 -8.26 -0.62
N LEU A 59 6.28 -8.00 -1.35
CA LEU A 59 6.37 -8.49 -2.73
C LEU A 59 6.24 -10.03 -2.71
N PRO A 60 5.56 -10.66 -3.69
CA PRO A 60 5.61 -12.10 -3.83
C PRO A 60 7.09 -12.51 -3.93
N SER A 61 7.51 -13.43 -3.06
CA SER A 61 8.86 -13.96 -3.10
C SER A 61 9.12 -14.56 -4.49
N PRO A 62 10.31 -14.35 -5.08
CA PRO A 62 10.68 -15.07 -6.28
C PRO A 62 10.61 -16.59 -5.99
N PRO A 63 10.11 -17.40 -6.93
CA PRO A 63 10.06 -18.84 -6.74
C PRO A 63 11.47 -19.37 -6.43
N PRO A 64 11.59 -20.42 -5.58
CA PRO A 64 12.88 -21.01 -5.31
C PRO A 64 13.55 -21.43 -6.62
N PRO A 65 14.89 -21.29 -6.74
CA PRO A 65 15.59 -21.82 -7.90
C PRO A 65 15.31 -23.32 -8.01
N PRO A 66 15.19 -23.87 -9.24
CA PRO A 66 15.02 -25.31 -9.41
C PRO A 66 16.15 -26.04 -8.68
N PRO A 67 15.87 -27.22 -8.07
CA PRO A 67 16.92 -28.02 -7.44
C PRO A 67 18.03 -28.24 -8.45
N ALA A 68 19.28 -27.96 -8.06
CA ALA A 68 20.43 -28.11 -8.93
C ALA A 68 20.43 -29.52 -9.52
N SER A 69 20.44 -29.61 -10.87
CA SER A 69 20.48 -30.90 -11.56
C SER A 69 21.60 -31.77 -10.97
N PRO A 70 21.33 -33.06 -10.68
CA PRO A 70 22.32 -33.97 -10.11
C PRO A 70 23.61 -34.08 -10.95
N ALA A 71 23.56 -33.68 -12.23
CA ALA A 71 24.67 -33.68 -13.17
C ALA A 71 25.85 -32.76 -12.82
N SER A 72 25.70 -31.79 -11.89
CA SER A 72 26.82 -30.93 -11.45
C SER A 72 27.52 -31.40 -10.19
N ARG A 73 27.11 -32.52 -9.58
CA ARG A 73 27.91 -33.16 -8.52
C ARG A 73 29.07 -33.89 -9.17
N VAL A 74 30.10 -33.14 -9.55
CA VAL A 74 31.43 -33.68 -9.86
C VAL A 74 31.82 -34.54 -8.65
N PRO A 75 32.05 -35.85 -8.81
CA PRO A 75 32.57 -36.65 -7.72
C PRO A 75 33.93 -36.05 -7.38
N ARG A 76 34.06 -35.55 -6.15
CA ARG A 76 35.35 -35.12 -5.60
C ARG A 76 36.19 -36.38 -5.43
N SER A 77 36.89 -36.79 -6.50
CA SER A 77 37.86 -37.87 -6.46
C SER A 77 39.03 -37.43 -5.59
N GLY A 78 39.08 -37.93 -4.37
CA GLY A 78 40.15 -37.68 -3.44
C GLY A 78 40.07 -38.63 -2.26
N ARG A 79 40.56 -39.85 -2.42
CA ARG A 79 41.85 -40.32 -1.89
C ARG A 79 42.02 -41.81 -2.17
#